data_AF-A0A843CAY4-F1
#
_entry.id   AF-A0A843CAY4-F1
#
_cell.length_a   1.000
_cell.length_b   1.000
_cell.length_c   1.000
_cell.angle_alpha   90.00
_cell.angle_beta   90.00
_cell.angle_gamma   90.00
#
_symmetry.space_group_name_H-M   'P 1'
#
loop_
_entity.id
_entity.type
_entity.pdbx_description
1 polymer ?
#
loop_
_entity_poly.entity_id
_entity_poly.type
_entity_poly.pdbx_seq_one_letter_code
_entity_poly.pdbx_strand_id
1 'polypeptide(L)'
;LYSNIKTFVDSKKAKFIKCDIRNFKKIMDLPKVDAVIHLAAIASVVESINNPIFVNDVNVNGTLNILEFCRKKKIKKLVFTSSAAIYGDYEKTITEITPAIPTTVYGATKLTGEQYCKIYSNLFDINITVK
;
A
#
# COMPACT_ATOMS: atom_id res chain seq x y z
N LEU A 1 -15.88 -10.45 11.95
CA LEU A 1 -15.59 -9.77 10.66
C LEU A 1 -16.00 -8.32 10.80
N TYR A 2 -15.26 -7.39 10.19
CA TYR A 2 -15.68 -5.97 10.15
C TYR A 2 -17.04 -5.85 9.46
N SER A 3 -17.94 -5.03 10.01
CA SER A 3 -19.35 -4.91 9.58
C SER A 3 -19.48 -4.50 8.11
N ASN A 4 -18.57 -3.65 7.64
CA ASN A 4 -18.51 -3.12 6.28
C ASN A 4 -18.25 -4.16 5.17
N ILE A 5 -17.68 -5.33 5.50
CA ILE A 5 -17.41 -6.38 4.49
C ILE A 5 -18.21 -7.67 4.72
N LYS A 6 -18.87 -7.80 5.89
CA LYS A 6 -19.56 -9.02 6.31
C LYS A 6 -20.59 -9.49 5.27
N THR A 7 -21.41 -8.59 4.75
CA THR A 7 -22.45 -8.90 3.76
C THR A 7 -21.88 -9.51 2.48
N PHE A 8 -20.72 -9.03 2.00
CA PHE A 8 -20.08 -9.56 0.79
C PHE A 8 -19.47 -10.95 1.04
N VAL A 9 -18.93 -11.17 2.23
CA VAL A 9 -18.34 -12.46 2.61
C VAL A 9 -19.43 -13.52 2.83
N ASP A 10 -20.48 -13.18 3.57
CA ASP A 10 -21.59 -14.09 3.85
C ASP A 10 -22.36 -14.47 2.56
N SER A 11 -22.52 -13.51 1.64
CA SER A 11 -23.11 -13.76 0.32
C SER A 11 -22.15 -14.42 -0.68
N LYS A 12 -20.95 -14.82 -0.25
CA LYS A 12 -19.90 -15.47 -1.05
C LYS A 12 -19.42 -14.66 -2.26
N LYS A 13 -19.68 -13.35 -2.30
CA LYS A 13 -19.17 -12.40 -3.30
C LYS A 13 -17.72 -12.01 -3.03
N ALA A 14 -17.23 -12.23 -1.82
CA ALA A 14 -15.84 -12.04 -1.43
C ALA A 14 -15.36 -13.18 -0.53
N LYS A 15 -14.07 -13.50 -0.59
CA LYS A 15 -13.42 -14.42 0.35
C LYS A 15 -12.56 -13.61 1.32
N PHE A 16 -12.83 -13.73 2.61
CA PHE A 16 -11.99 -13.13 3.64
C PHE A 16 -10.84 -14.06 4.03
N ILE A 17 -9.61 -13.52 4.05
CA ILE A 17 -8.43 -14.22 4.52
C ILE A 17 -7.76 -13.32 5.58
N LYS A 18 -7.69 -13.79 6.82
CA LYS A 18 -7.01 -13.07 7.90
C LYS A 18 -5.49 -13.21 7.73
N CYS A 19 -4.84 -12.15 7.26
CA CYS A 19 -3.40 -12.10 7.04
C CYS A 19 -2.85 -10.70 7.38
N ASP A 20 -1.58 -10.64 7.77
CA ASP A 20 -0.81 -9.41 7.94
C ASP A 20 0.17 -9.29 6.76
N ILE A 21 0.24 -8.12 6.13
CA ILE A 21 1.13 -7.87 4.97
C ILE A 21 2.61 -7.95 5.32
N ARG A 22 2.97 -7.87 6.60
CA ARG A 22 4.34 -8.07 7.09
C ARG A 22 4.75 -9.54 7.11
N ASN A 23 3.78 -10.47 7.15
CA ASN A 23 4.07 -11.89 7.10
C ASN A 23 4.23 -12.36 5.65
N PHE A 24 5.41 -12.16 5.10
CA PHE A 24 5.70 -12.47 3.69
C PHE A 24 5.38 -13.92 3.31
N LYS A 25 5.68 -14.89 4.20
CA LYS A 25 5.37 -16.31 3.95
C LYS A 25 3.88 -16.52 3.73
N LYS A 26 3.03 -16.00 4.62
CA LYS A 26 1.56 -16.11 4.47
C LYS A 26 1.04 -15.36 3.25
N ILE A 27 1.63 -14.22 2.89
CA ILE A 27 1.28 -13.51 1.66
C ILE A 27 1.59 -14.36 0.43
N MET A 28 2.74 -15.04 0.40
CA MET A 28 3.11 -15.94 -0.69
C MET A 28 2.23 -17.19 -0.80
N ASP A 29 1.60 -17.62 0.29
CA ASP A 29 0.64 -18.72 0.31
C ASP A 29 -0.74 -18.33 -0.27
N LEU A 30 -1.00 -17.02 -0.48
CA LEU A 30 -2.24 -16.56 -1.08
C LEU A 30 -2.38 -17.05 -2.54
N PRO A 31 -3.62 -17.32 -2.98
CA PRO A 31 -3.88 -17.67 -4.38
C PRO A 31 -3.52 -16.50 -5.30
N LYS A 32 -3.15 -16.83 -6.54
CA LYS A 32 -2.98 -15.82 -7.59
C LYS A 32 -4.32 -15.12 -7.85
N VAL A 33 -4.26 -13.81 -8.08
CA VAL A 33 -5.40 -12.97 -8.48
C VAL A 33 -5.07 -12.22 -9.77
N ASP A 34 -6.08 -11.66 -10.42
CA ASP A 34 -5.91 -10.90 -11.67
C ASP A 34 -5.37 -9.47 -11.44
N ALA A 35 -5.73 -8.88 -10.30
CA ALA A 35 -5.31 -7.54 -9.90
C ALA A 35 -5.26 -7.40 -8.37
N VAL A 36 -4.45 -6.46 -7.88
CA VAL A 36 -4.34 -6.12 -6.46
C VAL A 36 -4.76 -4.67 -6.23
N ILE A 37 -5.58 -4.42 -5.20
CA ILE A 37 -5.84 -3.07 -4.69
C ILE A 37 -5.21 -3.01 -3.30
N HIS A 38 -4.07 -2.34 -3.18
CA HIS A 38 -3.29 -2.31 -1.94
C HIS A 38 -3.72 -1.15 -1.04
N LEU A 39 -4.67 -1.43 -0.15
CA LEU A 39 -5.20 -0.46 0.83
C LEU A 39 -4.56 -0.57 2.22
N ALA A 40 -3.79 -1.63 2.47
CA ALA A 40 -3.29 -1.95 3.80
C ALA A 40 -2.13 -1.03 4.18
N ALA A 41 -2.40 -0.10 5.10
CA ALA A 41 -1.43 0.80 5.71
C ALA A 41 -1.97 1.34 7.04
N ILE A 42 -1.08 1.75 7.94
CA ILE A 42 -1.43 2.65 9.04
C ILE A 42 -1.52 4.06 8.47
N ALA A 43 -2.74 4.60 8.42
CA ALA A 43 -3.04 5.91 7.82
C ALA A 43 -3.00 7.10 8.80
N SER A 44 -2.62 6.86 10.06
CA SER A 44 -2.63 7.88 11.12
C SER A 44 -1.30 8.63 11.19
N VAL A 45 -1.33 9.95 11.00
CA VAL A 45 -0.17 10.83 11.21
C VAL A 45 0.30 10.78 12.66
N VAL A 46 -0.64 10.85 13.61
CA VAL A 46 -0.34 10.80 15.06
C VAL A 46 0.36 9.49 15.42
N GLU A 47 -0.12 8.37 14.88
CA GLU A 47 0.51 7.06 15.10
C GLU A 47 1.93 7.00 14.52
N SER A 48 2.16 7.67 13.39
CA SER A 48 3.50 7.75 12.79
C SER A 48 4.50 8.57 13.60
N ILE A 49 4.01 9.45 14.47
CA ILE A 49 4.84 10.21 15.41
C ILE A 49 5.11 9.36 16.66
N ASN A 50 4.07 8.70 17.19
CA ASN A 50 4.18 7.92 18.42
C ASN A 50 4.96 6.61 18.22
N ASN A 51 4.74 5.92 17.11
CA ASN A 51 5.29 4.59 16.80
C ASN A 51 5.88 4.53 15.38
N PRO A 52 6.91 5.35 15.05
CA PRO A 52 7.41 5.50 13.69
C PRO A 52 7.96 4.21 13.10
N ILE A 53 8.65 3.38 13.91
CA ILE A 53 9.21 2.09 13.47
C ILE A 53 8.08 1.13 13.07
N PHE A 54 7.00 1.09 13.85
CA PHE A 54 5.85 0.24 13.55
C PHE A 54 5.14 0.69 12.27
N VAL A 55 4.92 1.99 12.10
CA VAL A 55 4.32 2.53 10.87
C VAL A 55 5.20 2.26 9.66
N ASN A 56 6.52 2.41 9.78
CA ASN A 56 7.45 2.05 8.71
C ASN A 56 7.39 0.57 8.36
N ASP A 57 7.41 -0.32 9.37
CA ASP A 57 7.35 -1.76 9.14
C ASP A 57 6.06 -2.17 8.42
N VAL A 58 4.91 -1.65 8.83
CA VAL A 58 3.64 -1.94 8.14
C VAL A 58 3.62 -1.34 6.74
N ASN A 59 3.90 -0.04 6.61
CA ASN A 59 3.65 0.68 5.37
C ASN A 59 4.73 0.47 4.31
N VAL A 60 6.00 0.33 4.70
CA VAL A 60 7.12 0.16 3.76
C VAL A 60 7.40 -1.32 3.52
N ASN A 61 7.73 -2.09 4.57
CA ASN A 61 8.05 -3.51 4.41
C ASN A 61 6.82 -4.29 3.93
N GLY A 62 5.64 -4.00 4.48
CA GLY A 62 4.39 -4.60 4.04
C GLY A 62 4.05 -4.28 2.58
N THR A 63 4.28 -3.05 2.11
CA THR A 63 4.09 -2.71 0.69
C THR A 63 5.07 -3.46 -0.21
N LEU A 64 6.34 -3.54 0.18
CA LEU A 64 7.34 -4.30 -0.57
C LEU A 64 6.96 -5.78 -0.68
N ASN A 65 6.42 -6.39 0.38
CA ASN A 65 5.92 -7.76 0.35
C ASN A 65 4.80 -7.95 -0.67
N ILE A 66 3.87 -7.00 -0.81
CA ILE A 66 2.80 -7.05 -1.82
C ILE A 66 3.34 -6.89 -3.25
N LEU A 67 4.32 -6.02 -3.44
CA LEU A 67 5.01 -5.86 -4.73
C LEU A 67 5.75 -7.15 -5.13
N GLU A 68 6.47 -7.77 -4.19
CA GLU A 68 7.13 -9.06 -4.39
C GLU A 68 6.13 -10.19 -4.66
N PHE A 69 4.98 -10.19 -3.97
CA PHE A 69 3.90 -11.13 -4.26
C PHE A 69 3.41 -11.00 -5.70
N CYS A 70 3.15 -9.77 -6.16
CA CYS A 70 2.74 -9.51 -7.53
C CYS A 70 3.79 -10.00 -8.54
N ARG A 71 5.06 -9.67 -8.29
CA ARG A 71 6.19 -10.11 -9.12
C ARG A 71 6.28 -11.63 -9.19
N LYS A 72 6.34 -12.31 -8.04
CA LYS A 72 6.54 -13.77 -7.95
C LYS A 72 5.35 -14.57 -8.48
N LYS A 73 4.12 -14.07 -8.32
CA LYS A 73 2.89 -14.72 -8.82
C LYS A 73 2.53 -14.28 -10.24
N LYS A 74 3.34 -13.42 -10.88
CA LYS A 74 3.10 -12.87 -12.23
C LYS A 74 1.74 -12.18 -12.32
N ILE A 75 1.42 -11.34 -11.34
CA ILE A 75 0.25 -10.46 -11.31
C ILE A 75 0.68 -9.13 -11.94
N LYS A 76 -0.11 -8.65 -12.89
CA LYS A 76 0.29 -7.56 -13.79
C LYS A 76 -0.42 -6.24 -13.52
N LYS A 77 -1.33 -6.19 -12.55
CA LYS A 77 -2.13 -5.00 -12.24
C LYS A 77 -2.15 -4.75 -10.75
N LEU A 78 -1.74 -3.55 -10.33
CA LEU A 78 -1.82 -3.10 -8.95
C LEU A 78 -2.29 -1.65 -8.87
N VAL A 79 -3.21 -1.38 -7.94
CA VAL A 79 -3.55 -0.01 -7.52
C VAL A 79 -2.93 0.21 -6.15
N PHE A 80 -2.05 1.21 -6.05
CA PHE A 80 -1.42 1.64 -4.80
C PHE A 80 -2.12 2.90 -4.31
N THR A 81 -2.48 2.94 -3.03
CA THR A 81 -3.05 4.15 -2.43
C THR A 81 -1.98 4.98 -1.72
N SER A 82 -1.70 6.16 -2.26
CA SER A 82 -0.84 7.18 -1.68
C SER A 82 -1.65 8.11 -0.75
N SER A 83 -1.14 9.33 -0.53
CA SER A 83 -1.77 10.35 0.31
C SER A 83 -1.22 11.73 -0.01
N ALA A 84 -2.04 12.77 0.13
CA ALA A 84 -1.57 14.16 0.08
C ALA A 84 -0.51 14.49 1.16
N ALA A 85 -0.37 13.64 2.19
CA ALA A 85 0.69 13.76 3.20
C ALA A 85 2.12 13.66 2.61
N ILE A 86 2.29 13.17 1.37
CA ILE A 86 3.59 13.18 0.70
C ILE A 86 4.10 14.60 0.40
N TYR A 87 3.20 15.58 0.31
CA TYR A 87 3.55 16.97 -0.02
C TYR A 87 3.94 17.80 1.21
N GLY A 88 3.75 17.27 2.42
CA GLY A 88 4.05 17.97 3.67
C GLY A 88 3.18 19.21 3.88
N ASP A 89 3.74 20.21 4.55
CA ASP A 89 3.07 21.47 4.87
C ASP A 89 3.16 22.45 3.69
N TYR A 90 2.37 22.17 2.65
CA TYR A 90 2.29 23.01 1.46
C TYR A 90 1.12 23.99 1.57
N GLU A 91 1.40 25.30 1.54
CA GLU A 91 0.39 26.34 1.81
C GLU A 91 -0.49 26.71 0.60
N LYS A 92 -0.09 26.29 -0.60
CA LYS A 92 -0.79 26.59 -1.86
C LYS A 92 -1.60 25.38 -2.34
N THR A 93 -2.39 25.57 -3.40
CA THR A 93 -3.04 24.47 -4.10
C THR A 93 -2.02 23.40 -4.49
N ILE A 94 -2.29 22.17 -4.08
CA ILE A 94 -1.47 20.99 -4.37
C ILE A 94 -1.89 20.42 -5.72
N THR A 95 -0.90 20.04 -6.52
CA THR A 95 -1.06 19.32 -7.79
C THR A 95 -0.02 18.19 -7.84
N GLU A 96 -0.13 17.26 -8.77
CA GLU A 96 0.81 16.15 -8.91
C GLU A 96 2.23 16.59 -9.32
N ILE A 97 2.43 17.85 -9.69
CA ILE A 97 3.76 18.43 -9.94
C ILE A 97 4.34 19.14 -8.70
N THR A 98 3.56 19.28 -7.63
CA THR A 98 4.04 19.86 -6.36
C THR A 98 5.18 18.99 -5.81
N PRO A 99 6.29 19.58 -5.33
CA PRO A 99 7.36 18.82 -4.72
C PRO A 99 6.86 17.96 -3.55
N ALA A 100 7.15 16.67 -3.58
CA ALA A 100 6.82 15.75 -2.49
C ALA A 100 7.90 15.85 -1.39
N ILE A 101 7.62 16.67 -0.36
CA ILE A 101 8.51 16.93 0.77
C ILE A 101 7.75 16.57 2.07
N PRO A 102 7.63 15.28 2.41
CA PRO A 102 6.84 14.86 3.56
C PRO A 102 7.46 15.33 4.87
N THR A 103 6.63 15.81 5.79
CA THR A 103 7.05 16.27 7.14
C THR A 103 6.77 15.23 8.23
N THR A 104 6.23 14.07 7.86
CA THR A 104 5.84 12.99 8.79
C THR A 104 6.32 11.63 8.30
N VAL A 105 6.51 10.68 9.22
CA VAL A 105 6.86 9.30 8.85
C VAL A 105 5.76 8.69 7.98
N TYR A 106 4.49 8.94 8.27
CA TYR A 106 3.39 8.49 7.42
C TYR A 106 3.55 8.96 5.95
N GLY A 107 3.75 10.27 5.74
CA GLY A 107 3.99 10.84 4.41
C GLY A 107 5.22 10.23 3.73
N ALA A 108 6.33 10.08 4.46
CA ALA A 108 7.55 9.47 3.95
C ALA A 108 7.34 8.01 3.54
N THR A 109 6.53 7.24 4.28
CA THR A 109 6.22 5.85 3.90
C THR A 109 5.40 5.77 2.61
N LYS A 110 4.44 6.69 2.41
CA LYS A 110 3.63 6.73 1.18
C LYS A 110 4.45 7.12 -0.03
N LEU A 111 5.30 8.15 0.11
CA LEU A 111 6.23 8.55 -0.95
C LEU A 111 7.20 7.41 -1.30
N THR A 112 7.74 6.72 -0.29
CA THR A 112 8.59 5.53 -0.51
C THR A 112 7.83 4.44 -1.26
N GLY A 113 6.57 4.19 -0.90
CA GLY A 113 5.69 3.26 -1.61
C GLY A 113 5.50 3.63 -3.08
N GLU A 114 5.32 4.92 -3.40
CA GLU A 114 5.26 5.38 -4.79
C GLU A 114 6.57 5.12 -5.55
N GLN A 115 7.72 5.39 -4.93
CA GLN A 115 9.02 5.12 -5.56
C GLN A 115 9.21 3.62 -5.84
N TYR A 116 8.86 2.76 -4.89
CA TYR A 116 8.89 1.32 -5.11
C TYR A 116 7.92 0.88 -6.22
N CYS A 117 6.70 1.43 -6.25
CA CYS A 117 5.76 1.15 -7.34
C CYS A 117 6.34 1.54 -8.71
N LYS A 118 6.95 2.72 -8.82
CA LYS A 118 7.60 3.18 -10.06
C LYS A 118 8.74 2.25 -10.48
N ILE A 119 9.61 1.87 -9.55
CA ILE A 119 10.73 0.96 -9.80
C ILE A 119 10.22 -0.42 -10.24
N TYR A 120 9.23 -0.98 -9.54
CA TYR A 120 8.68 -2.30 -9.85
C TYR A 120 7.93 -2.33 -11.19
N SER A 121 7.20 -1.26 -11.51
CA SER A 121 6.57 -1.09 -12.82
C SER A 121 7.62 -1.16 -13.93
N ASN A 122 8.70 -0.39 -13.79
CA ASN A 122 9.77 -0.32 -14.79
C ASN A 122 10.57 -1.63 -14.92
N LEU A 123 10.88 -2.30 -13.81
CA LEU A 123 11.75 -3.49 -13.81
C LEU A 123 11.01 -4.79 -14.15
N PHE A 124 9.73 -4.89 -13.79
CA PHE A 124 9.00 -6.17 -13.82
C PHE A 124 7.72 -6.12 -14.66
N ASP A 125 7.48 -5.01 -15.37
CA ASP A 125 6.33 -4.83 -16.25
C ASP A 125 5.02 -5.12 -15.48
N ILE A 126 4.86 -4.47 -14.33
CA ILE A 126 3.62 -4.49 -13.55
C ILE A 126 2.93 -3.17 -13.81
N ASN A 127 1.71 -3.17 -14.34
CA ASN A 127 0.95 -1.95 -14.52
C ASN A 127 0.45 -1.48 -13.14
N ILE A 128 1.10 -0.42 -12.63
CA ILE A 128 0.80 0.16 -11.33
C ILE A 128 0.20 1.55 -11.48
N THR A 129 -1.01 1.73 -10.96
CA THR A 129 -1.63 3.05 -10.81
C THR A 129 -1.51 3.51 -9.36
N VAL A 130 -1.00 4.72 -9.16
CA VAL A 130 -1.00 5.41 -7.86
C VAL A 130 -2.26 6.26 -7.75
N LYS A 131 -2.94 6.20 -6.60
CA LYS A 131 -4.18 6.93 -6.31
C LYS A 131 -4.16 7.59 -4.94
#